data_AF-A0A3A4WCW1-F1
#
_entry.id   AF-A0A3A4WCW1-F1
#
_cell.length_a   1.000
_cell.length_b   1.000
_cell.length_c   1.000
_cell.angle_alpha   90.00
_cell.angle_beta   90.00
_cell.angle_gamma   90.00
#
_symmetry.space_group_name_H-M   'P 1'
#
loop_
_entity.id
_entity.type
_entity.pdbx_description
1 polymer ?
#
loop_
_entity_poly.entity_id
_entity_poly.type
_entity_poly.pdbx_seq_one_letter_code
_entity_poly.pdbx_strand_id
1 'polypeptide(L)'
;EEVLSSERFHERLPELRELVRSAVNRTEKKYEIDRAAYEDNRRKALAGLEAEADWTKLLEEDRNEIADQLACDLPATAENGDPVRLFQTLMVRQRTLPGLIEQLKSEIKRRRPSKPEAEPGEEPAGEEIVEADTLVQSAVISTADELDSWLAALREKLTGFLKANKRIRIKGR
;
A
#
# COMPACT_ATOMS: atom_id res chain seq x y z
N GLU A 1 -12.94 -23.26 44.86
CA GLU A 1 -12.65 -22.35 45.98
C GLU A 1 -12.35 -23.05 47.31
N GLU A 2 -12.58 -24.36 47.48
CA GLU A 2 -12.29 -25.14 48.72
C GLU A 2 -10.79 -25.36 49.08
N VAL A 3 -9.86 -25.10 48.16
CA VAL A 3 -8.45 -25.49 48.32
C VAL A 3 -7.65 -24.52 49.19
N LEU A 4 -8.06 -23.24 49.23
CA LEU A 4 -7.39 -22.19 50.01
C LEU A 4 -7.84 -22.14 51.48
N SER A 5 -8.88 -22.90 51.82
CA SER A 5 -9.52 -22.94 53.14
C SER A 5 -9.20 -24.20 53.95
N SER A 6 -8.29 -25.06 53.48
CA SER A 6 -7.90 -26.31 54.15
C SER A 6 -6.64 -26.14 55.01
N GLU A 7 -6.66 -26.65 56.25
CA GLU A 7 -5.53 -26.61 57.20
C GLU A 7 -4.26 -27.32 56.68
N ARG A 8 -4.38 -28.19 55.66
CA ARG A 8 -3.25 -28.88 54.99
C ARG A 8 -2.75 -28.18 53.73
N PHE A 9 -3.22 -26.97 53.43
CA PHE A 9 -2.80 -26.21 52.26
C PHE A 9 -1.27 -26.09 52.14
N HIS A 10 -0.56 -25.93 53.26
CA HIS A 10 0.90 -25.81 53.29
C HIS A 10 1.63 -27.06 52.79
N GLU A 11 1.05 -28.26 52.96
CA GLU A 11 1.62 -29.53 52.48
C GLU A 11 1.58 -29.62 50.94
N ARG A 12 0.61 -28.96 50.31
CA ARG A 12 0.39 -28.98 48.84
C ARG A 12 0.98 -27.78 48.11
N LEU A 13 1.51 -26.79 48.84
CA LEU A 13 2.18 -25.62 48.26
C LEU A 13 3.35 -25.99 47.32
N PRO A 14 4.22 -26.97 47.63
CA PRO A 14 5.30 -27.36 46.72
C PRO A 14 4.74 -27.88 45.38
N GLU A 15 3.74 -28.77 45.41
CA GLU A 15 3.09 -29.29 44.20
C GLU A 15 2.48 -28.18 43.36
N LEU A 16 1.78 -27.23 44.00
CA LEU A 16 1.20 -26.08 43.32
C LEU A 16 2.29 -25.21 42.66
N ARG A 17 3.40 -24.94 43.36
CA ARG A 17 4.52 -24.18 42.81
C ARG A 17 5.17 -24.89 41.63
N GLU A 18 5.34 -26.22 41.70
CA GLU A 18 5.87 -27.01 40.58
C GLU A 18 4.94 -26.96 39.38
N LEU A 19 3.63 -27.08 39.58
CA LEU A 19 2.64 -26.98 38.51
C LEU A 19 2.65 -25.59 37.87
N VAL A 20 2.68 -24.53 38.68
CA VAL A 20 2.77 -23.14 38.18
C VAL A 20 4.06 -22.94 37.38
N ARG A 21 5.22 -23.37 37.92
CA ARG A 21 6.50 -23.27 37.21
C ARG A 21 6.48 -24.05 35.89
N SER A 22 5.92 -25.26 35.89
CA SER A 22 5.79 -26.06 34.67
C SER A 22 4.89 -25.38 33.63
N ALA A 23 3.78 -24.79 34.05
CA ALA A 23 2.86 -24.06 33.17
C ALA A 23 3.51 -22.80 32.57
N VAL A 24 4.24 -22.05 33.39
CA VAL A 24 5.03 -20.87 32.96
C VAL A 24 6.07 -21.29 31.94
N ASN A 25 6.93 -22.27 32.26
CA ASN A 25 7.97 -22.76 31.36
C ASN A 25 7.42 -23.29 30.01
N ARG A 26 6.25 -23.93 30.03
CA ARG A 26 5.59 -24.38 28.78
C ARG A 26 5.12 -23.20 27.95
N THR A 27 4.61 -22.16 28.60
CA THR A 27 4.13 -20.95 27.93
C THR A 27 5.28 -20.14 27.35
N GLU A 28 6.40 -20.03 28.07
CA GLU A 28 7.65 -19.42 27.58
C GLU A 28 8.15 -20.11 26.31
N LYS A 29 8.30 -21.44 26.35
CA LYS A 29 8.72 -22.21 25.17
C LYS A 29 7.77 -22.04 23.99
N LYS A 30 6.46 -22.03 24.25
CA LYS A 30 5.47 -21.84 23.21
C LYS A 30 5.53 -20.43 22.62
N TYR A 31 5.72 -19.42 23.47
CA TYR A 31 5.92 -18.05 23.05
C TYR A 31 7.13 -17.93 22.12
N GLU A 32 8.28 -18.51 22.47
CA GLU A 32 9.49 -18.45 21.63
C GLU A 32 9.27 -19.08 20.25
N ILE A 33 8.64 -20.25 20.21
CA ILE A 33 8.33 -20.96 18.96
C ILE A 33 7.39 -20.12 18.09
N ASP A 34 6.27 -19.67 18.66
CA ASP A 34 5.26 -18.91 17.91
C ASP A 34 5.81 -17.52 17.52
N ARG A 35 6.72 -16.94 18.32
CA ARG A 35 7.39 -15.67 18.02
C ARG A 35 8.28 -15.81 16.80
N ALA A 36 9.08 -16.87 16.74
CA ALA A 36 9.92 -17.17 15.58
C ALA A 36 9.06 -17.40 14.32
N ALA A 37 7.95 -18.14 14.45
CA ALA A 37 7.00 -18.33 13.35
C ALA A 37 6.35 -17.01 12.90
N TYR A 38 6.00 -16.13 13.83
CA TYR A 38 5.48 -14.80 13.53
C TYR A 38 6.49 -13.95 12.77
N GLU A 39 7.77 -13.97 13.14
CA GLU A 39 8.82 -13.24 12.41
C GLU A 39 9.02 -13.76 10.98
N ASP A 40 8.93 -15.06 10.77
CA ASP A 40 8.98 -15.65 9.44
C ASP A 40 7.76 -15.22 8.60
N ASN A 41 6.56 -15.26 9.19
CA ASN A 41 5.34 -14.77 8.54
C ASN A 41 5.43 -13.27 8.21
N ARG A 42 5.99 -12.45 9.10
CA ARG A 42 6.25 -11.03 8.85
C ARG A 42 7.22 -10.85 7.68
N ARG A 43 8.31 -11.60 7.65
CA ARG A 43 9.30 -11.51 6.55
C ARG A 43 8.66 -11.88 5.22
N LYS A 44 7.85 -12.94 5.19
CA LYS A 44 7.08 -13.36 4.01
C LYS A 44 6.06 -12.30 3.59
N ALA A 45 5.39 -11.66 4.55
CA ALA A 45 4.45 -10.58 4.29
C ALA A 45 5.15 -9.38 3.66
N LEU A 46 6.29 -8.95 4.20
CA LEU A 46 7.09 -7.86 3.66
C LEU A 46 7.58 -8.18 2.26
N ALA A 47 8.15 -9.37 2.02
CA ALA A 47 8.54 -9.81 0.68
C ALA A 47 7.35 -9.84 -0.31
N GLY A 48 6.14 -10.19 0.18
CA GLY A 48 4.91 -10.14 -0.61
C GLY A 48 4.49 -8.72 -0.97
N LEU A 49 4.69 -7.74 -0.07
CA LEU A 49 4.46 -6.32 -0.36
C LEU A 49 5.51 -5.76 -1.31
N GLU A 50 6.79 -6.15 -1.16
CA GLU A 50 7.88 -5.75 -2.04
C GLU A 50 7.71 -6.25 -3.48
N ALA A 51 7.04 -7.40 -3.65
CA ALA A 51 6.71 -7.96 -4.95
C ALA A 51 5.57 -7.23 -5.67
N GLU A 52 4.82 -6.34 -4.99
CA GLU A 52 3.78 -5.54 -5.62
C GLU A 52 4.41 -4.55 -6.61
N ALA A 53 3.87 -4.47 -7.83
CA ALA A 53 4.42 -3.61 -8.89
C ALA A 53 4.48 -2.12 -8.49
N ASP A 54 3.59 -1.70 -7.60
CA ASP A 54 3.49 -0.33 -7.10
C ASP A 54 4.49 -0.02 -5.98
N TRP A 55 5.10 -1.04 -5.35
CA TRP A 55 6.12 -0.86 -4.31
C TRP A 55 7.30 -0.02 -4.79
N THR A 56 7.79 -0.31 -6.00
CA THR A 56 8.91 0.41 -6.64
C THR A 56 8.62 1.88 -6.95
N LYS A 57 7.36 2.30 -6.90
CA LYS A 57 6.92 3.68 -7.19
C LYS A 57 6.77 4.52 -5.93
N LEU A 58 6.77 3.91 -4.75
CA LEU A 58 6.74 4.61 -3.47
C LEU A 58 8.09 5.27 -3.17
N LEU A 59 8.04 6.37 -2.43
CA LEU A 59 9.22 6.99 -1.83
C LEU A 59 9.84 6.03 -0.80
N GLU A 60 11.13 6.20 -0.54
CA GLU A 60 11.84 5.39 0.45
C GLU A 60 11.27 5.60 1.87
N GLU A 61 10.86 6.83 2.19
CA GLU A 61 10.18 7.14 3.46
C GLU A 61 8.87 6.36 3.62
N ASP A 62 8.04 6.31 2.57
CA ASP A 62 6.78 5.56 2.58
C ASP A 62 7.01 4.05 2.74
N ARG A 63 8.05 3.51 2.10
CA ARG A 63 8.42 2.09 2.24
C ARG A 63 8.86 1.78 3.66
N ASN A 64 9.64 2.67 4.27
CA ASN A 64 10.09 2.52 5.65
C ASN A 64 8.90 2.59 6.62
N GLU A 65 7.96 3.52 6.43
CA GLU A 65 6.74 3.59 7.24
C GLU A 65 5.90 2.31 7.15
N ILE A 66 5.75 1.75 5.94
CA ILE A 66 5.01 0.48 5.75
C ILE A 66 5.74 -0.69 6.42
N ALA A 67 7.07 -0.74 6.33
CA ALA A 67 7.88 -1.76 7.00
C ALA A 67 7.80 -1.63 8.53
N ASP A 68 7.79 -0.41 9.06
CA ASP A 68 7.68 -0.11 10.49
C ASP A 68 6.31 -0.51 11.04
N GLN A 69 5.23 -0.38 10.26
CA GLN A 69 3.91 -0.87 10.67
C GLN A 69 3.85 -2.40 10.83
N LEU A 70 4.71 -3.13 10.10
CA LEU A 70 4.88 -4.58 10.25
C LEU A 70 5.84 -4.95 11.37
N ALA A 71 6.60 -4.00 11.93
CA ALA A 71 7.58 -4.27 12.95
C ALA A 71 6.95 -4.94 14.19
N CYS A 72 7.75 -5.79 14.85
CA CYS A 72 7.33 -6.43 16.08
C CYS A 72 8.13 -5.83 17.22
N ASP A 73 7.41 -5.19 18.14
CA ASP A 73 7.89 -4.58 19.39
C ASP A 73 7.99 -5.59 20.54
N LEU A 74 7.52 -6.83 20.34
CA LEU A 74 7.56 -7.87 21.35
C LEU A 74 8.98 -8.47 21.50
N PRO A 75 9.46 -8.68 22.73
CA PRO A 75 10.80 -9.20 23.00
C PRO A 75 11.00 -10.61 22.41
N ALA A 76 12.25 -10.98 22.12
CA ALA A 76 12.55 -12.31 21.58
C ALA A 76 12.26 -13.43 22.59
N THR A 77 12.49 -13.17 23.88
CA THR A 77 12.26 -14.10 24.99
C THR A 77 11.27 -13.53 25.98
N ALA A 78 10.63 -14.40 26.75
CA ALA A 78 9.69 -14.01 27.81
C ALA A 78 10.33 -13.90 29.20
N GLU A 79 11.66 -14.11 29.32
CA GLU A 79 12.39 -14.21 30.60
C GLU A 79 12.18 -13.03 31.55
N ASN A 80 12.02 -11.81 31.02
CA ASN A 80 11.89 -10.58 31.82
C ASN A 80 10.44 -10.05 31.90
N GLY A 81 9.46 -10.83 31.44
CA GLY A 81 8.06 -10.41 31.32
C GLY A 81 7.08 -11.43 31.87
N ASP A 82 5.79 -11.13 31.70
CA ASP A 82 4.71 -12.10 31.93
C ASP A 82 4.52 -12.94 30.65
N PRO A 83 4.95 -14.22 30.62
CA PRO A 83 4.91 -15.04 29.41
C PRO A 83 3.49 -15.28 28.92
N VAL A 84 2.50 -15.32 29.82
CA VAL A 84 1.10 -15.51 29.44
C VAL A 84 0.60 -14.29 28.70
N ARG A 85 0.89 -13.08 29.20
CA ARG A 85 0.46 -11.82 28.56
C ARG A 85 1.19 -11.57 27.24
N LEU A 86 2.49 -11.85 27.19
CA LEU A 86 3.27 -11.77 25.96
C LEU A 86 2.73 -12.73 24.90
N PHE A 87 2.42 -13.96 25.31
CA PHE A 87 1.84 -14.97 24.43
C PHE A 87 0.45 -14.58 23.91
N GLN A 88 -0.44 -14.10 24.79
CA GLN A 88 -1.76 -13.61 24.39
C GLN A 88 -1.65 -12.45 23.37
N THR A 89 -0.75 -11.51 23.63
CA THR A 89 -0.51 -10.37 22.72
C THR A 89 -0.02 -10.85 21.36
N LEU A 90 0.93 -11.79 21.34
CA LEU A 90 1.44 -12.39 20.10
C LEU A 90 0.33 -13.09 19.31
N MET A 91 -0.53 -13.88 19.98
CA MET A 91 -1.64 -14.58 19.33
C MET A 91 -2.63 -13.61 18.68
N VAL A 92 -2.96 -12.51 19.35
CA VAL A 92 -3.85 -11.48 18.77
C VAL A 92 -3.20 -10.88 17.53
N ARG A 93 -1.93 -10.51 17.60
CA ARG A 93 -1.19 -9.95 16.45
C ARG A 93 -1.11 -10.92 15.27
N GLN A 94 -0.84 -12.19 15.55
CA GLN A 94 -0.79 -13.22 14.51
C GLN A 94 -2.15 -13.39 13.82
N ARG A 95 -3.25 -13.28 14.57
CA ARG A 95 -4.60 -13.32 14.01
C ARG A 95 -4.95 -12.08 13.18
N THR A 96 -4.45 -10.90 13.56
CA THR A 96 -4.72 -9.65 12.85
C THR A 96 -3.77 -9.39 11.67
N LEU A 97 -2.63 -10.09 11.62
CA LEU A 97 -1.59 -9.91 10.60
C LEU A 97 -2.13 -9.99 9.16
N PRO A 98 -2.97 -10.97 8.76
CA PRO A 98 -3.51 -10.99 7.40
C PRO A 98 -4.35 -9.75 7.06
N GLY A 99 -5.13 -9.25 8.02
CA GLY A 99 -5.92 -8.03 7.85
C GLY A 99 -5.04 -6.80 7.69
N LEU A 100 -3.95 -6.72 8.47
CA LEU A 100 -2.96 -5.66 8.35
C LEU A 100 -2.27 -5.70 6.98
N ILE A 101 -1.92 -6.88 6.46
CA ILE A 101 -1.30 -7.02 5.14
C ILE A 101 -2.22 -6.47 4.04
N GLU A 102 -3.50 -6.79 4.06
CA GLU A 102 -4.45 -6.28 3.07
C GLU A 102 -4.66 -4.76 3.19
N GLN A 103 -4.65 -4.23 4.43
CA GLN A 103 -4.64 -2.78 4.65
C GLN A 103 -3.39 -2.13 4.06
N LEU A 104 -2.20 -2.69 4.30
CA LEU A 104 -0.94 -2.18 3.76
C LEU A 104 -0.90 -2.25 2.23
N LYS A 105 -1.42 -3.30 1.61
CA LYS A 105 -1.58 -3.37 0.15
C LYS A 105 -2.49 -2.25 -0.37
N SER A 106 -3.59 -1.98 0.31
CA SER A 106 -4.48 -0.88 -0.05
C SER A 106 -3.79 0.49 0.13
N GLU A 107 -2.96 0.61 1.17
CA GLU A 107 -2.19 1.82 1.44
C GLU A 107 -1.10 2.06 0.39
N ILE A 108 -0.39 1.02 -0.07
CA ILE A 108 0.56 1.10 -1.20
C ILE A 108 -0.15 1.65 -2.45
N LYS A 109 -1.36 1.16 -2.74
CA LYS A 109 -2.16 1.65 -3.88
C LYS A 109 -2.60 3.10 -3.70
N ARG A 110 -2.89 3.53 -2.46
CA ARG A 110 -3.35 4.89 -2.12
C ARG A 110 -2.23 5.91 -2.07
N ARG A 111 -1.08 5.56 -1.49
CA ARG A 111 0.13 6.40 -1.34
C ARG A 111 0.90 6.59 -2.64
N ARG A 112 0.50 5.90 -3.71
CA ARG A 112 0.82 6.35 -5.05
C ARG A 112 0.58 7.86 -5.06
N PRO A 113 1.59 8.70 -5.39
CA PRO A 113 1.31 10.08 -5.73
C PRO A 113 0.26 9.97 -6.82
N SER A 114 -0.97 10.39 -6.50
CA SER A 114 -2.05 10.39 -7.46
C SER A 114 -1.45 11.07 -8.69
N LYS A 115 -1.34 10.35 -9.81
CA LYS A 115 -1.27 11.03 -11.10
C LYS A 115 -2.53 11.89 -11.03
N PRO A 116 -2.39 13.22 -10.83
CA PRO A 116 -3.37 14.02 -10.13
C PRO A 116 -4.74 13.58 -10.62
N GLU A 117 -5.53 13.03 -9.70
CA GLU A 117 -6.96 12.86 -9.97
C GLU A 117 -7.38 14.20 -10.52
N ALA A 118 -7.75 14.18 -11.80
CA ALA A 118 -8.38 15.32 -12.44
C ALA A 118 -9.42 15.79 -11.45
N GLU A 119 -9.39 17.08 -11.13
CA GLU A 119 -10.44 17.71 -10.35
C GLU A 119 -11.79 17.18 -10.84
N PRO A 120 -12.76 16.89 -9.96
CA PRO A 120 -14.10 16.48 -10.36
C PRO A 120 -14.82 17.65 -11.05
N GLY A 121 -14.37 17.94 -12.27
CA GLY A 121 -14.54 19.17 -13.03
C GLY A 121 -13.72 19.24 -14.33
N GLU A 122 -12.65 18.44 -14.53
CA GLU A 122 -12.01 18.30 -15.84
C GLU A 122 -12.26 16.89 -16.41
N GLU A 123 -13.24 16.82 -17.31
CA GLU A 123 -13.44 15.75 -18.30
C GLU A 123 -12.09 15.29 -18.88
N PRO A 124 -11.94 14.01 -19.28
CA PRO A 124 -10.70 13.52 -19.85
C PRO A 124 -10.29 14.49 -20.96
N ALA A 125 -9.12 15.13 -20.82
CA ALA A 125 -8.59 16.04 -21.83
C ALA A 125 -8.63 15.32 -23.17
N GLY A 126 -9.68 15.63 -23.94
CA GLY A 126 -9.99 14.96 -25.18
C GLY A 126 -8.84 15.26 -26.11
N GLU A 127 -8.01 14.25 -26.39
CA GLU A 127 -7.20 14.31 -27.58
C GLU A 127 -8.16 14.26 -28.76
N GLU A 128 -8.55 15.43 -29.25
CA GLU A 128 -9.29 15.54 -30.49
C GLU A 128 -8.31 15.25 -31.62
N ILE A 129 -8.39 14.03 -32.16
CA ILE A 129 -7.65 13.61 -33.35
C ILE A 129 -8.31 14.32 -34.52
N VAL A 130 -7.71 15.42 -34.96
CA VAL A 130 -8.15 16.11 -36.16
C VAL A 130 -7.46 15.46 -37.37
N GLU A 131 -8.26 14.84 -38.24
CA GLU A 131 -7.77 14.30 -39.50
C GLU A 131 -7.28 15.45 -40.41
N ALA A 132 -6.14 15.28 -41.06
CA ALA A 132 -5.58 16.34 -41.93
C ALA A 132 -6.57 16.82 -43.01
N ASP A 133 -7.47 15.93 -43.45
CA ASP A 133 -8.49 16.20 -44.45
C ASP A 133 -9.61 17.16 -43.97
N THR A 134 -9.79 17.35 -42.66
CA THR A 134 -10.71 18.36 -42.09
C THR A 134 -10.07 19.73 -41.91
N LEU A 135 -8.73 19.80 -41.81
CA LEU A 135 -7.97 21.06 -41.67
C LEU A 135 -7.73 21.73 -43.02
N VAL A 136 -7.49 20.93 -44.05
CA VAL A 136 -7.10 21.39 -45.39
C VAL A 136 -8.35 21.43 -46.28
N GLN A 137 -8.90 22.63 -46.50
CA GLN A 137 -9.86 22.80 -47.59
C GLN A 137 -9.12 22.66 -48.92
N SER A 138 -9.61 21.80 -49.81
CA SER A 138 -9.07 21.66 -51.17
C SER A 138 -9.24 22.99 -51.91
N ALA A 139 -8.15 23.73 -52.03
CA ALA A 139 -8.11 25.01 -52.73
C ALA A 139 -7.07 24.93 -53.86
N VAL A 140 -7.45 25.39 -55.05
CA VAL A 140 -6.54 25.56 -56.18
C VAL A 140 -5.86 26.92 -56.00
N ILE A 141 -4.61 26.90 -55.54
CA ILE A 141 -3.82 28.12 -55.29
C ILE A 141 -3.02 28.42 -56.56
N SER A 142 -3.29 29.57 -57.17
CA SER A 142 -2.68 29.99 -58.44
C SER A 142 -1.77 31.22 -58.30
N THR A 143 -1.86 31.95 -57.18
CA THR A 143 -1.04 33.13 -56.88
C THR A 143 -0.43 33.10 -55.48
N ALA A 144 0.62 33.88 -55.23
CA ALA A 144 1.29 33.94 -53.92
C ALA A 144 0.39 34.56 -52.83
N ASP A 145 -0.42 35.56 -53.17
CA ASP A 145 -1.37 36.18 -52.24
C ASP A 145 -2.50 35.21 -51.83
N GLU A 146 -2.91 34.32 -52.74
CA GLU A 146 -3.85 33.22 -52.44
C GLU A 146 -3.24 32.19 -51.48
N LEU A 147 -1.94 31.90 -51.61
CA LEU A 147 -1.22 31.01 -50.69
C LEU A 147 -1.19 31.59 -49.28
N ASP A 148 -0.83 32.86 -49.15
CA ASP A 148 -0.73 33.53 -47.85
C ASP A 148 -2.09 33.66 -47.17
N SER A 149 -3.14 33.96 -47.95
CA SER A 149 -4.52 34.00 -47.46
C SER A 149 -4.98 32.62 -46.97
N TRP A 150 -4.60 31.56 -47.68
CA TRP A 150 -4.93 30.19 -47.32
C TRP A 150 -4.20 29.74 -46.04
N LEU A 151 -2.90 30.06 -45.91
CA LEU A 151 -2.12 29.79 -44.69
C LEU A 151 -2.64 30.57 -43.48
N ALA A 152 -3.08 31.81 -43.68
CA ALA A 152 -3.69 32.61 -42.61
C ALA A 152 -4.98 31.94 -42.08
N ALA A 153 -5.85 31.47 -42.97
CA ALA A 153 -7.07 30.76 -42.60
C ALA A 153 -6.79 29.43 -41.87
N LEU A 154 -5.78 28.67 -42.30
CA LEU A 154 -5.36 27.45 -41.63
C LEU A 154 -4.82 27.74 -40.22
N ARG A 155 -3.99 28.78 -40.08
CA ARG A 155 -3.43 29.21 -38.80
C ARG A 155 -4.54 29.63 -37.83
N GLU A 156 -5.52 30.38 -38.30
CA GLU A 156 -6.67 30.81 -37.50
C GLU A 156 -7.47 29.61 -36.97
N LYS A 157 -7.75 28.61 -37.82
CA LYS A 157 -8.41 27.37 -37.41
C LYS A 157 -7.61 26.61 -36.34
N LEU A 158 -6.30 26.44 -36.54
CA LEU A 158 -5.43 25.79 -35.56
C LEU A 158 -5.35 26.57 -34.24
N THR A 159 -5.36 27.90 -34.29
CA THR A 159 -5.42 28.71 -33.05
C THR A 159 -6.78 28.60 -32.37
N GLY A 160 -7.87 28.46 -33.11
CA GLY A 160 -9.20 28.14 -32.58
C GLY A 160 -9.18 26.81 -31.83
N PHE A 161 -8.63 25.76 -32.43
CA PHE A 161 -8.50 24.45 -31.80
C PHE A 161 -7.54 24.46 -30.59
N LEU A 162 -6.45 25.23 -30.63
CA LEU A 162 -5.51 25.33 -29.49
C LEU A 162 -6.11 26.12 -28.30
N LYS A 163 -7.02 27.05 -28.57
CA LYS A 163 -7.77 27.78 -27.52
C LYS A 163 -8.84 26.90 -26.89
N ALA A 164 -9.45 26.01 -27.67
CA ALA A 164 -10.48 25.08 -27.19
C ALA A 164 -9.88 23.82 -26.52
N ASN A 165 -8.73 23.32 -27.00
CA ASN A 165 -8.09 22.08 -26.57
C ASN A 165 -6.60 22.29 -26.28
N LYS A 166 -6.12 21.79 -25.13
CA LYS A 166 -4.73 21.99 -24.65
C LYS A 166 -3.67 21.31 -25.54
N ARG A 167 -4.02 20.33 -26.39
CA ARG A 167 -3.12 19.60 -27.29
C ARG A 167 -3.83 19.16 -28.57
N ILE A 168 -3.24 19.42 -29.73
CA ILE A 168 -3.73 18.94 -31.04
C ILE A 168 -2.72 17.92 -31.58
N ARG A 169 -3.20 16.75 -32.00
CA ARG A 169 -2.40 15.78 -32.74
C ARG A 169 -2.90 15.70 -34.18
N ILE A 170 -2.14 16.28 -35.10
CA ILE A 170 -2.45 16.21 -36.53
C ILE A 170 -1.97 14.87 -37.06
N LYS A 171 -2.90 14.05 -37.58
CA LYS A 171 -2.56 12.77 -38.21
C LYS A 171 -2.69 12.91 -39.73
N GLY A 172 -1.56 12.83 -40.43
CA GLY A 172 -1.53 12.64 -41.88
C GLY A 172 -1.83 11.19 -42.24
N ARG A 173 -2.32 10.97 -43.47
CA ARG A 173 -2.60 9.63 -44.01
C ARG A 173 -1.31 8.81 -44.15
#